data_AF-X1LBP4-F1
#
_entry.id   AF-X1LBP4-F1
#
_cell.length_a   1.000
_cell.length_b   1.000
_cell.length_c   1.000
_cell.angle_alpha   90.00
_cell.angle_beta   90.00
_cell.angle_gamma   90.00
#
_symmetry.space_group_name_H-M   'P 1'
#
loop_
_entity.id
_entity.type
_entity.pdbx_description
1 polymer ?
#
loop_
_entity_poly.entity_id
_entity_poly.type
_entity_poly.pdbx_seq_one_letter_code
_entity_poly.pdbx_strand_id
1 'polypeptide(L)'
;MLTNLGVTVEPGPASEGYVSNVEGVLNRVEGAIKLAIKKNDATKRRRGQAKLKKLDEIRAGKRKARLIFMDPFGHSTIVNRRAKKRELTKRELALLRGGPPR
;
A
#
# COMPACT_ATOMS: atom_id res chain seq x y z
N MET A 1 -2.97 -0.71 0.34
CA MET A 1 -2.58 -2.05 0.86
C MET A 1 -2.20 -2.98 -0.29
N LEU A 2 -1.15 -3.79 -0.10
CA LEU A 2 -0.73 -4.89 -0.98
C LEU A 2 -0.89 -6.22 -0.23
N THR A 3 -2.04 -6.88 -0.36
CA THR A 3 -2.44 -8.01 0.50
C THR A 3 -1.45 -9.17 0.44
N ASN A 4 -1.04 -9.58 -0.76
CA ASN A 4 -0.12 -10.71 -0.96
C ASN A 4 1.32 -10.42 -0.48
N LEU A 5 1.64 -9.13 -0.26
CA LEU A 5 2.93 -8.67 0.25
C LEU A 5 2.90 -8.47 1.78
N GLY A 6 1.71 -8.45 2.40
CA GLY A 6 1.54 -8.10 3.81
C GLY A 6 2.04 -6.70 4.11
N VAL A 7 1.76 -5.74 3.22
CA VAL A 7 2.17 -4.34 3.36
C VAL A 7 0.94 -3.44 3.33
N THR A 8 0.79 -2.65 4.38
CA THR A 8 -0.19 -1.58 4.49
C THR A 8 0.58 -0.27 4.60
N VAL A 9 0.12 0.74 3.87
CA VAL A 9 0.65 2.10 3.91
C VAL A 9 -0.54 2.98 4.28
N GLU A 10 -0.35 3.77 5.34
CA GLU A 10 -1.32 4.73 5.84
C GLU A 10 -0.72 6.13 5.73
N PRO A 11 -1.50 7.14 5.32
CA PRO A 11 -1.02 8.51 5.33
C PRO A 11 -0.79 8.99 6.76
N GLY A 12 0.34 9.66 6.99
CA GLY A 12 0.57 10.45 8.20
C GLY A 12 0.08 11.91 8.05
N PRO A 13 0.12 12.72 9.13
CA PRO A 13 -0.39 14.09 9.13
C PRO A 13 0.22 15.02 8.08
N ALA A 14 1.48 14.79 7.72
CA ALA A 14 2.22 15.55 6.71
C ALA A 14 2.15 14.93 5.30
N SER A 15 1.20 14.03 5.03
CA SER A 15 1.09 13.40 3.72
C SER A 15 0.39 14.34 2.74
N GLU A 16 0.97 14.48 1.55
CA GLU A 16 0.39 15.24 0.46
C GLU A 16 -0.37 14.33 -0.53
N GLY A 17 -1.21 14.95 -1.36
CA GLY A 17 -1.82 14.28 -2.50
C GLY A 17 -0.77 13.67 -3.43
N TYR A 18 -1.06 12.50 -3.97
CA TYR A 18 -0.11 11.76 -4.79
C TYR A 18 -0.76 11.28 -6.09
N VAL A 19 -0.30 11.81 -7.21
CA VAL A 19 -0.71 11.40 -8.56
C VAL A 19 0.43 10.61 -9.20
N SER A 20 0.17 9.35 -9.56
CA SER A 20 1.19 8.49 -10.16
C SER A 20 0.56 7.29 -10.88
N ASN A 21 1.40 6.48 -11.52
CA ASN A 21 1.05 5.17 -12.05
C ASN A 21 1.26 4.06 -10.99
N VAL A 22 0.98 2.81 -11.36
CA VAL A 22 1.11 1.67 -10.45
C VAL A 22 2.57 1.47 -10.04
N GLU A 23 3.50 1.61 -10.98
CA GLU A 23 4.94 1.46 -10.77
C GLU A 23 5.48 2.46 -9.75
N GLY A 24 5.05 3.72 -9.83
CA GLY A 24 5.40 4.77 -8.87
C GLY A 24 4.90 4.46 -7.46
N VAL A 25 3.69 3.92 -7.34
CA VAL A 25 3.17 3.43 -6.05
C VAL A 25 4.04 2.29 -5.51
N LEU A 26 4.46 1.33 -6.36
CA LEU A 26 5.36 0.24 -5.94
C LEU A 26 6.73 0.77 -5.50
N ASN A 27 7.29 1.79 -6.18
CA ASN A 27 8.53 2.45 -5.79
C ASN A 27 8.44 3.10 -4.40
N ARG A 28 7.32 3.77 -4.11
CA ARG A 28 7.10 4.36 -2.78
C ARG A 28 7.00 3.29 -1.69
N VAL A 29 6.34 2.18 -1.98
CA VAL A 29 6.29 1.02 -1.07
C VAL A 29 7.68 0.45 -0.82
N GLU A 30 8.50 0.30 -1.87
CA GLU A 30 9.88 -0.16 -1.74
C GLU A 30 10.70 0.75 -0.81
N GLY A 31 10.60 2.06 -1.02
CA GLY A 31 11.27 3.06 -0.17
C GLY A 31 10.86 2.95 1.29
N ALA A 32 9.56 2.80 1.56
CA ALA A 32 9.05 2.60 2.92
C ALA A 32 9.58 1.31 3.57
N ILE A 33 9.65 0.20 2.83
CA ILE A 33 10.22 -1.06 3.34
C ILE A 33 11.71 -0.91 3.64
N LYS A 34 12.49 -0.29 2.72
CA LYS A 34 13.93 -0.05 2.90
C LYS A 34 14.20 0.84 4.12
N LEU A 35 13.44 1.92 4.29
CA LEU A 35 13.53 2.79 5.45
C LEU A 35 13.22 2.02 6.74
N ALA A 36 12.13 1.24 6.73
CA ALA A 36 11.71 0.45 7.88
C ALA A 36 12.76 -0.57 8.31
N ILE A 37 13.59 -1.14 7.43
CA ILE A 37 14.60 -2.14 7.83
C ILE A 37 15.99 -1.58 8.15
N LYS A 38 16.26 -0.29 7.85
CA LYS A 38 17.61 0.31 7.91
C LYS A 38 18.28 0.17 9.29
N LYS A 39 17.53 0.34 10.38
CA LYS A 39 18.03 0.28 11.78
C LYS A 39 17.31 -0.78 12.63
N ASN A 40 16.96 -1.91 12.05
CA ASN A 40 16.25 -2.98 12.76
C ASN A 40 17.11 -4.22 13.00
N ASP A 41 16.63 -5.12 13.88
CA ASP A 41 17.27 -6.40 14.17
C ASP A 41 17.36 -7.31 12.92
N ALA A 42 18.22 -8.33 12.97
CA ALA A 42 18.45 -9.25 11.87
C ALA A 42 17.16 -9.94 11.38
N THR A 43 16.26 -10.27 12.30
CA THR A 43 14.98 -10.95 11.99
C THR A 43 14.05 -10.06 11.18
N LYS A 44 13.86 -8.81 11.61
CA LYS A 44 13.06 -7.81 10.90
C LYS A 44 13.68 -7.43 9.56
N ARG A 45 15.01 -7.32 9.49
CA ARG A 45 15.74 -7.09 8.23
C ARG A 45 15.49 -8.22 7.22
N ARG A 46 15.61 -9.48 7.65
CA ARG A 46 15.31 -10.66 6.81
C ARG A 46 13.87 -10.65 6.30
N ARG A 47 12.90 -10.33 7.16
CA ARG A 47 11.48 -10.23 6.76
C ARG A 47 11.25 -9.13 5.71
N GLY A 48 11.86 -7.96 5.87
CA GLY A 48 11.74 -6.89 4.88
C GLY A 48 12.42 -7.22 3.56
N GLN A 49 13.60 -7.85 3.57
CA GLN A 49 14.26 -8.35 2.36
C GLN A 49 13.40 -9.35 1.60
N ALA A 50 12.73 -10.27 2.30
CA ALA A 50 11.79 -11.19 1.68
C ALA A 50 10.59 -10.47 1.02
N LYS A 51 10.12 -9.36 1.60
CA LYS A 51 9.08 -8.51 0.99
C LYS A 51 9.59 -7.77 -0.24
N LEU A 52 10.82 -7.25 -0.22
CA LEU A 52 11.46 -6.62 -1.37
C LEU A 52 11.58 -7.59 -2.54
N LYS A 53 12.06 -8.83 -2.30
CA LYS A 53 12.12 -9.86 -3.34
C LYS A 53 10.76 -10.14 -3.98
N LYS A 54 9.70 -10.25 -3.17
CA LYS A 54 8.33 -10.44 -3.68
C LYS A 54 7.85 -9.23 -4.48
N LEU A 55 8.24 -8.01 -4.10
CA LEU A 55 7.91 -6.78 -4.84
C LEU A 55 8.58 -6.77 -6.21
N ASP A 56 9.84 -7.23 -6.30
CA ASP A 56 10.57 -7.35 -7.56
C ASP A 56 9.94 -8.41 -8.48
N GLU A 57 9.50 -9.55 -7.93
CA GLU A 57 8.74 -10.55 -8.68
C GLU A 57 7.42 -10.00 -9.23
N ILE A 58 6.75 -9.10 -8.49
CA ILE A 58 5.53 -8.43 -8.95
C ILE A 58 5.84 -7.48 -10.11
N ARG A 59 6.90 -6.65 -9.98
CA ARG A 59 7.33 -5.73 -11.04
C ARG A 59 7.74 -6.45 -12.32
N ALA A 60 8.42 -7.59 -12.19
CA ALA A 60 8.83 -8.42 -13.32
C ALA A 60 7.66 -9.21 -13.94
N GLY A 61 6.42 -9.06 -13.46
CA GLY A 61 5.26 -9.80 -13.94
C GLY A 61 5.24 -11.29 -13.55
N LYS A 62 6.18 -11.73 -12.73
CA LYS A 62 6.34 -13.14 -12.28
C LYS A 62 5.37 -13.50 -11.15
N ARG A 63 4.76 -12.50 -10.50
CA ARG A 63 3.83 -12.69 -9.39
C ARG A 63 2.65 -11.73 -9.49
N LYS A 64 1.43 -12.24 -9.36
CA LYS A 64 0.20 -11.42 -9.27
C LYS A 64 0.06 -10.78 -7.89
N ALA A 65 -0.36 -9.52 -7.86
CA ALA A 65 -0.69 -8.79 -6.63
C ALA A 65 -2.01 -8.05 -6.77
N ARG A 66 -2.67 -7.81 -5.63
CA ARG A 66 -3.86 -6.97 -5.54
C ARG A 66 -3.49 -5.69 -4.80
N LEU A 67 -3.65 -4.56 -5.48
CA LEU A 67 -3.52 -3.23 -4.89
C LEU A 67 -4.91 -2.75 -4.49
N ILE A 68 -5.07 -2.40 -3.22
CA ILE A 68 -6.34 -1.94 -2.64
C ILE A 68 -6.12 -0.57 -2.03
N PHE A 69 -6.93 0.40 -2.47
CA PHE A 69 -7.03 1.72 -1.85
C PHE A 69 -8.32 1.76 -1.05
N MET A 70 -8.21 2.10 0.24
CA MET A 70 -9.34 2.28 1.14
C MET A 70 -9.35 3.74 1.53
N ASP A 71 -10.19 4.52 0.86
CA ASP A 71 -10.29 5.96 1.06
C ASP A 71 -11.67 6.27 1.68
N PRO A 72 -11.72 6.67 2.96
CA PRO A 72 -12.98 6.98 3.64
C PRO A 72 -13.66 8.25 3.11
N PHE A 73 -12.94 9.14 2.43
CA PHE A 73 -13.46 10.40 1.90
C PHE A 73 -13.77 10.32 0.39
N GLY A 74 -13.29 9.27 -0.29
CA GLY A 74 -13.58 9.02 -1.70
C GLY A 74 -12.86 9.93 -2.69
N HIS A 75 -11.77 10.60 -2.27
CA HIS A 75 -10.97 11.49 -3.12
C HIS A 75 -10.03 10.73 -4.07
N SER A 76 -9.73 9.47 -3.78
CA SER A 76 -8.80 8.63 -4.52
C SER A 76 -9.46 8.05 -5.78
N THR A 77 -8.72 8.04 -6.89
CA THR A 77 -9.18 7.48 -8.18
C THR A 77 -8.10 6.63 -8.84
N ILE A 78 -8.50 5.51 -9.44
CA ILE A 78 -7.64 4.70 -10.31
C ILE A 78 -8.20 4.77 -11.73
N VAL A 79 -7.44 5.36 -12.65
CA VAL A 79 -7.83 5.46 -14.06
C VAL A 79 -7.48 4.16 -14.79
N ASN A 80 -8.32 3.13 -14.63
CA ASN A 80 -8.17 1.87 -15.35
C ASN A 80 -9.53 1.16 -15.51
N ARG A 81 -9.86 0.69 -16.71
CA ARG A 81 -11.11 -0.04 -16.98
C ARG A 81 -11.28 -1.32 -16.15
N ARG A 82 -10.18 -1.92 -15.70
CA ARG A 82 -10.20 -3.13 -14.85
C ARG A 82 -10.25 -2.82 -13.36
N ALA A 83 -10.19 -1.55 -12.96
CA ALA A 83 -10.31 -1.16 -11.57
C ALA A 83 -11.74 -1.40 -11.10
N LYS A 84 -11.88 -1.91 -9.87
CA LYS A 84 -13.19 -2.12 -9.23
C LYS A 84 -13.34 -1.10 -8.11
N LYS A 85 -14.42 -0.32 -8.14
CA LYS A 85 -14.81 0.62 -7.08
C LYS A 85 -16.05 0.07 -6.36
N ARG A 86 -16.07 0.20 -5.04
CA ARG A 86 -17.23 -0.08 -4.19
C ARG A 86 -17.14 0.78 -2.94
N GLU A 87 -18.25 0.89 -2.23
CA GLU A 87 -18.27 1.51 -0.91
C GLU A 87 -17.54 0.63 0.13
N LEU A 88 -16.96 1.30 1.13
CA LEU A 88 -16.40 0.65 2.29
C LEU A 88 -17.52 0.19 3.23
N THR A 89 -17.40 -1.01 3.76
CA THR A 89 -18.34 -1.50 4.79
C THR A 89 -18.12 -0.75 6.11
N LYS A 90 -19.13 -0.74 6.98
CA LYS A 90 -19.01 -0.17 8.34
C LYS A 90 -17.82 -0.73 9.12
N ARG A 91 -17.53 -2.04 8.95
CA ARG A 91 -16.37 -2.70 9.58
C ARG A 91 -15.04 -2.20 9.02
N GLU A 92 -14.95 -2.03 7.71
CA GLU A 92 -13.73 -1.49 7.07
C GLU A 92 -13.48 -0.04 7.48
N LEU A 93 -14.52 0.79 7.52
CA LEU A 93 -14.41 2.17 7.99
C LEU A 93 -13.92 2.26 9.44
N ALA A 94 -14.44 1.40 10.33
CA ALA A 94 -14.03 1.35 11.73
C ALA A 94 -12.56 0.94 11.92
N LEU A 95 -11.95 0.25 10.95
CA LEU A 95 -10.55 -0.18 11.00
C LEU A 95 -9.58 0.88 10.46
N LEU A 96 -10.07 1.91 9.78
CA LEU A 96 -9.22 2.98 9.24
C LEU A 96 -8.99 4.06 10.29
N ARG A 97 -7.70 4.39 10.53
CA ARG A 97 -7.33 5.55 11.34
C ARG A 97 -7.70 6.82 10.59
N GLY A 98 -8.70 7.56 11.11
CA GLY A 98 -9.23 8.77 10.46
C GLY A 98 -10.52 8.55 9.65
N GLY A 99 -11.43 7.70 10.14
CA GLY A 99 -12.80 7.62 9.61
C GLY A 99 -13.49 8.99 9.54
N PRO A 100 -14.59 9.13 8.78
CA PRO A 100 -15.27 10.42 8.62
C PRO A 100 -15.58 11.04 9.99
N PRO A 101 -15.47 12.38 10.13
CA PRO A 101 -15.79 13.05 11.39
C PRO A 101 -17.19 12.63 11.85
N ARG A 102 -17.32 12.33 13.15
CA ARG A 102 -18.63 12.08 13.77
C ARG A 102 -19.50 13.33 13.74
#